data_AF-A0A2N2ELP3-F1
#
_entry.id   AF-A0A2N2ELP3-F1
#
_cell.length_a   1.000
_cell.length_b   1.000
_cell.length_c   1.000
_cell.angle_alpha   90.00
_cell.angle_beta   90.00
_cell.angle_gamma   90.00
#
_symmetry.space_group_name_H-M   'P 1'
#
loop_
_entity.id
_entity.type
_entity.pdbx_description
1 polymer ?
#
loop_
_entity_poly.entity_id
_entity_poly.type
_entity_poly.pdbx_seq_one_letter_code
_entity_poly.pdbx_strand_id
1 'polypeptide(L)'
;MRALALLCLLLGLAGPLLLLPAGTAVASAFGLAPALAAMQAAAAPLAYVSAAGLLLISLAALAFAGRALALKNKVPAETGTWDCGYAAPTARMQYGASSFAQPLTDFFQPILRKIGHSPVITEYFPGKASFSAEAQAVFYNSVYLPAAARLRTVAYRFSWIQHGRLQIYILYIVVTLLLLLLWKL
;
A
#
# COMPACT_ATOMS: atom_id res chain seq x y z
N MET A 1 5.47 -17.40 -9.46
CA MET A 1 5.18 -16.46 -8.35
C MET A 1 6.13 -16.62 -7.16
N ARG A 2 6.30 -17.83 -6.59
CA ARG A 2 7.19 -18.06 -5.43
C ARG A 2 8.66 -17.66 -5.63
N ALA A 3 9.24 -17.96 -6.80
CA ALA A 3 10.63 -17.59 -7.12
C ALA A 3 10.83 -16.07 -7.14
N LEU A 4 9.90 -15.32 -7.73
CA LEU A 4 9.94 -13.86 -7.75
C LEU A 4 9.80 -13.28 -6.34
N ALA A 5 8.90 -13.84 -5.52
CA ALA A 5 8.73 -13.39 -4.13
C ALA A 5 10.01 -13.62 -3.29
N LEU A 6 10.67 -14.78 -3.45
CA LEU A 6 11.95 -15.05 -2.80
C LEU A 6 13.04 -14.08 -3.27
N LEU A 7 13.10 -13.81 -4.58
CA LEU A 7 14.08 -12.89 -5.14
C LEU A 7 13.86 -11.45 -4.62
N CYS A 8 12.62 -10.99 -4.50
CA CYS A 8 12.31 -9.70 -3.87
C CYS A 8 12.76 -9.64 -2.41
N LEU A 9 12.55 -10.71 -1.65
CA LEU A 9 12.90 -10.78 -0.24
C LEU A 9 14.43 -10.78 -0.06
N LEU A 10 15.16 -11.54 -0.88
CA LEU A 10 16.62 -11.56 -0.89
C LEU A 10 17.21 -10.20 -1.28
N LEU A 11 16.70 -9.57 -2.34
CA LEU A 11 17.16 -8.24 -2.77
C LEU A 11 16.86 -7.17 -1.74
N GLY A 12 15.70 -7.22 -1.07
CA GLY A 12 15.35 -6.30 0.00
C GLY A 12 16.29 -6.40 1.20
N LEU A 13 16.58 -7.62 1.65
CA LEU A 13 17.51 -7.87 2.77
C LEU A 13 18.97 -7.57 2.42
N ALA A 14 19.37 -7.83 1.18
CA ALA A 14 20.71 -7.53 0.68
C ALA A 14 20.88 -6.07 0.24
N GLY A 15 19.84 -5.24 0.34
CA GLY A 15 19.84 -3.84 -0.08
C GLY A 15 21.06 -3.03 0.39
N PRO A 16 21.48 -3.09 1.66
CA PRO A 16 22.66 -2.36 2.16
C PRO A 16 23.97 -2.78 1.48
N LEU A 17 24.08 -4.05 1.12
CA LEU A 17 25.27 -4.60 0.44
C LEU A 17 25.28 -4.24 -1.05
N LEU A 18 24.10 -4.16 -1.67
CA LEU A 18 23.94 -3.93 -3.11
C LEU A 18 23.91 -2.44 -3.49
N LEU A 19 23.51 -1.56 -2.57
CA LEU A 19 23.27 -0.14 -2.87
C LEU A 19 24.52 0.59 -3.35
N LEU A 20 25.64 0.43 -2.63
CA LEU A 20 26.91 1.12 -2.96
C LEU A 20 27.56 0.60 -4.26
N PRO A 21 27.76 -0.72 -4.48
CA PRO A 21 28.34 -1.20 -5.74
C PRO A 21 27.46 -0.92 -6.95
N ALA A 22 26.13 -0.97 -6.81
CA ALA A 22 25.22 -0.56 -7.88
C ALA A 22 25.32 0.96 -8.14
N GLY A 23 25.39 1.75 -7.07
CA GLY A 23 25.54 3.21 -7.14
C GLY A 23 26.84 3.64 -7.82
N THR A 24 27.96 2.99 -7.51
CA THR A 24 29.26 3.30 -8.15
C THR A 24 29.27 2.91 -9.63
N ALA A 25 28.67 1.78 -10.01
CA ALA A 25 28.56 1.36 -11.41
C ALA A 25 27.68 2.33 -12.24
N VAL A 26 26.57 2.81 -11.67
CA VAL A 26 25.70 3.78 -12.34
C VAL A 26 26.37 5.16 -12.41
N ALA A 27 27.01 5.60 -11.34
CA ALA A 27 27.70 6.89 -11.29
C ALA A 27 28.88 6.94 -12.29
N SER A 28 29.63 5.84 -12.44
CA SER A 28 30.74 5.77 -13.39
C SER A 28 30.28 5.70 -14.86
N ALA A 29 29.14 5.06 -15.13
CA ALA A 29 28.58 4.96 -16.49
C ALA A 29 27.91 6.25 -16.97
N PHE A 30 27.25 6.99 -16.07
CA PHE A 30 26.38 8.12 -16.44
C PHE A 30 26.82 9.48 -15.85
N GLY A 31 27.93 9.53 -15.10
CA GLY A 31 28.48 10.78 -14.57
C GLY A 31 27.69 11.41 -13.41
N LEU A 32 26.90 10.63 -12.66
CA LEU A 32 26.06 11.13 -11.56
C LEU A 32 26.78 11.13 -10.20
N ALA A 33 27.90 11.84 -10.11
CA ALA A 33 28.62 12.04 -8.84
C ALA A 33 27.74 12.50 -7.65
N PRO A 34 26.80 13.47 -7.79
CA PRO A 34 25.95 13.89 -6.68
C PRO A 34 24.94 12.81 -6.22
N ALA A 35 24.56 11.88 -7.11
CA ALA A 35 23.67 10.77 -6.73
C ALA A 35 24.38 9.75 -5.82
N LEU A 36 25.69 9.60 -5.95
CA LEU A 36 26.48 8.70 -5.10
C LEU A 36 26.52 9.18 -3.65
N ALA A 37 26.61 10.48 -3.42
CA ALA A 37 26.54 11.07 -2.07
C ALA A 37 25.17 10.82 -1.41
N ALA A 38 24.08 10.94 -2.17
CA ALA A 38 22.75 10.62 -1.68
C ALA A 38 22.58 9.13 -1.34
N MET A 39 23.16 8.23 -2.16
CA MET A 39 23.16 6.79 -1.89
C MET A 39 23.98 6.43 -0.65
N GLN A 40 25.12 7.09 -0.41
CA GLN A 40 25.90 6.92 0.81
C GLN A 40 25.12 7.34 2.05
N ALA A 41 24.42 8.48 2.00
CA ALA A 41 23.55 8.92 3.09
C ALA A 41 22.40 7.94 3.37
N ALA A 42 21.88 7.28 2.33
CA ALA A 42 20.81 6.29 2.45
C ALA A 42 21.28 4.90 2.95
N ALA A 43 22.59 4.62 2.96
CA ALA A 43 23.12 3.30 3.33
C ALA A 43 22.84 2.95 4.81
N ALA A 44 23.01 3.91 5.73
CA ALA A 44 22.75 3.72 7.15
C ALA A 44 21.27 3.42 7.47
N PRO A 45 20.28 4.24 7.05
CA PRO A 45 18.88 3.92 7.28
C PRO A 45 18.48 2.60 6.61
N LEU A 46 19.01 2.28 5.43
CA LEU A 46 18.73 1.01 4.76
C LEU A 46 19.28 -0.20 5.54
N ALA A 47 20.45 -0.06 6.17
CA ALA A 47 21.01 -1.08 7.05
C ALA A 47 20.11 -1.33 8.27
N TYR A 48 19.59 -0.29 8.91
CA TYR A 48 18.63 -0.44 10.02
C TYR A 48 17.34 -1.12 9.59
N VAL A 49 16.77 -0.74 8.44
CA VAL A 49 15.56 -1.37 7.90
C VAL A 49 15.80 -2.86 7.61
N SER A 50 16.95 -3.19 7.02
CA SER A 50 17.30 -4.58 6.70
C SER A 50 17.55 -5.41 7.96
N ALA A 51 18.22 -4.84 8.97
CA ALA A 51 18.42 -5.47 10.27
C ALA A 51 17.10 -5.71 11.01
N ALA A 52 16.19 -4.73 11.00
CA ALA A 52 14.86 -4.87 11.57
C ALA A 52 14.05 -5.96 10.85
N GLY A 53 14.13 -6.02 9.51
CA GLY A 53 13.53 -7.08 8.71
C GLY A 53 14.07 -8.47 9.06
N LEU A 54 15.40 -8.63 9.17
CA LEU A 54 16.03 -9.88 9.60
C LEU A 54 15.61 -10.28 11.02
N LEU A 55 15.53 -9.33 11.94
CA LEU A 55 15.09 -9.56 13.31
C LEU A 55 13.62 -10.03 13.35
N LEU A 56 12.73 -9.43 12.57
CA LEU A 56 11.34 -9.88 12.50
C LEU A 56 11.22 -11.29 11.91
N ILE A 57 11.97 -11.59 10.85
CA ILE A 57 12.00 -12.93 10.24
C ILE A 57 12.54 -13.96 11.22
N SER A 58 13.61 -13.64 11.95
CA SER A 58 14.20 -14.55 12.94
C SER A 58 13.28 -14.78 14.13
N LEU A 59 12.61 -13.75 14.65
CA LEU A 59 11.60 -13.86 15.70
C LEU A 59 10.41 -14.72 15.24
N ALA A 60 9.92 -14.51 14.02
CA ALA A 60 8.84 -15.33 13.46
C ALA A 60 9.26 -16.80 13.30
N ALA A 61 10.49 -17.05 12.82
CA ALA A 61 11.03 -18.39 12.70
C ALA A 61 11.20 -19.08 14.06
N LEU A 62 11.71 -18.36 15.07
CA LEU A 62 11.84 -18.84 16.45
C LEU A 62 10.47 -19.13 17.07
N ALA A 63 9.49 -18.25 16.90
CA ALA A 63 8.13 -18.47 17.39
C ALA A 63 7.49 -19.69 16.72
N PHE A 64 7.69 -19.85 15.41
CA PHE A 64 7.19 -21.01 14.67
C PHE A 64 7.88 -22.32 15.12
N ALA A 65 9.20 -22.31 15.25
CA ALA A 65 9.97 -23.46 15.74
C ALA A 65 9.58 -23.81 17.18
N GLY A 66 9.45 -22.82 18.06
CA GLY A 66 8.98 -22.99 19.45
C GLY A 66 7.57 -23.58 19.51
N ARG A 67 6.66 -23.10 18.67
CA ARG A 67 5.31 -23.69 18.52
C ARG A 67 5.38 -25.13 18.01
N ALA A 68 6.17 -25.41 16.99
CA ALA A 68 6.32 -26.75 16.43
C ALA A 68 6.90 -27.74 17.46
N LEU A 69 7.89 -27.30 18.24
CA LEU A 69 8.47 -28.08 19.34
C LEU A 69 7.45 -28.32 20.47
N ALA A 70 6.73 -27.29 20.88
CA ALA A 70 5.72 -27.38 21.93
C ALA A 70 4.53 -28.29 21.56
N LEU A 71 4.23 -28.41 20.26
CA LEU A 71 3.14 -29.21 19.72
C LEU A 71 3.58 -30.58 19.18
N LYS A 72 4.89 -30.88 19.12
CA LYS A 72 5.44 -32.08 18.47
C LYS A 72 4.78 -33.40 18.91
N ASN A 73 4.45 -33.50 20.20
CA ASN A 73 3.85 -34.71 20.80
C ASN A 73 2.44 -34.43 21.36
N LYS A 74 1.83 -33.29 21.02
CA LYS A 74 0.48 -32.95 21.47
C LYS A 74 -0.46 -33.12 20.31
N VAL A 75 -1.42 -34.04 20.43
CA VAL A 75 -2.59 -34.06 19.57
C VAL A 75 -3.47 -32.91 20.04
N PRO A 76 -3.70 -31.86 19.24
CA PRO A 76 -4.65 -30.81 19.60
C PRO A 76 -6.00 -31.47 19.85
N ALA A 77 -6.59 -31.23 21.03
CA ALA A 77 -7.93 -31.73 21.31
C ALA A 77 -8.90 -31.04 20.34
N GLU A 78 -9.54 -31.79 19.45
CA GLU A 78 -10.65 -31.32 18.61
C GLU A 78 -11.95 -31.29 19.44
N THR A 79 -11.88 -30.71 20.63
CA THR A 79 -13.06 -30.45 21.44
C THR A 79 -13.59 -29.07 21.09
N GLY A 80 -14.91 -28.93 20.97
CA GLY A 80 -15.54 -27.62 20.83
C GLY A 80 -15.05 -26.71 21.95
N THR A 81 -14.41 -25.60 21.60
CA THR A 81 -14.26 -24.49 22.55
C THR A 81 -15.64 -23.92 22.82
N TRP A 82 -15.83 -23.18 23.92
CA TRP A 82 -17.07 -22.49 24.28
C TRP A 82 -17.81 -22.00 23.02
N ASP A 83 -18.84 -22.75 22.62
CA ASP A 83 -19.48 -22.65 21.31
C ASP A 83 -20.73 -21.79 21.37
N CYS A 84 -20.96 -21.09 22.48
CA CYS A 84 -22.17 -20.33 22.75
C CYS A 84 -23.48 -21.14 22.48
N GLY A 85 -23.43 -22.47 22.54
CA GLY A 85 -24.54 -23.37 22.23
C GLY A 85 -24.66 -23.84 20.77
N TYR A 86 -23.65 -23.61 19.92
CA TYR A 86 -23.64 -24.07 18.52
C TYR A 86 -23.19 -25.53 18.40
N ALA A 87 -24.05 -26.41 17.88
CA ALA A 87 -23.78 -27.84 17.74
C ALA A 87 -22.60 -28.22 16.81
N ALA A 88 -22.16 -27.33 15.91
CA ALA A 88 -21.06 -27.57 14.98
C ALA A 88 -20.36 -26.25 14.58
N PRO A 89 -19.47 -25.70 15.44
CA PRO A 89 -18.80 -24.44 15.15
C PRO A 89 -17.82 -24.58 13.98
N THR A 90 -17.73 -23.54 13.15
CA THR A 90 -16.75 -23.46 12.06
C THR A 90 -15.86 -22.23 12.23
N ALA A 91 -14.64 -22.24 11.68
CA ALA A 91 -13.72 -21.09 11.74
C ALA A 91 -14.32 -19.79 11.18
N ARG A 92 -15.37 -19.88 10.35
CA ARG A 92 -16.12 -18.73 9.80
C ARG A 92 -16.99 -18.00 10.83
N MET A 93 -17.33 -18.64 11.94
CA MET A 93 -18.13 -18.06 13.03
C MET A 93 -17.29 -17.23 14.01
N GLN A 94 -15.95 -17.28 13.89
CA GLN A 94 -15.05 -16.49 14.71
C GLN A 94 -15.14 -15.01 14.33
N TYR A 95 -14.98 -14.13 15.33
CA TYR A 95 -14.85 -12.70 15.09
C TYR A 95 -13.63 -12.43 14.20
N GLY A 96 -13.88 -11.86 13.02
CA GLY A 96 -12.85 -11.50 12.06
C GLY A 96 -12.29 -10.10 12.31
N ALA A 97 -11.34 -9.70 11.45
CA ALA A 97 -10.75 -8.36 11.47
C ALA A 97 -11.81 -7.24 11.39
N SER A 98 -12.87 -7.45 10.59
CA SER A 98 -13.95 -6.47 10.42
C SER A 98 -14.72 -6.22 11.72
N SER A 99 -15.00 -7.27 12.50
CA SER A 99 -15.69 -7.14 13.79
C SER A 99 -14.80 -6.52 14.85
N PHE A 100 -13.49 -6.83 14.84
CA PHE A 100 -12.52 -6.19 15.73
C PHE A 100 -12.41 -4.69 15.48
N ALA A 101 -12.38 -4.28 14.21
CA ALA A 101 -12.31 -2.87 13.82
C ALA A 101 -13.67 -2.14 13.92
N GLN A 102 -14.79 -2.86 14.11
CA GLN A 102 -16.13 -2.30 14.03
C GLN A 102 -16.34 -1.10 14.97
N PRO A 103 -16.03 -1.15 16.28
CA PRO A 103 -16.27 -0.01 17.18
C PRO A 103 -15.53 1.25 16.74
N LEU A 104 -14.31 1.09 16.23
CA LEU A 104 -13.51 2.19 15.71
C LEU A 104 -14.15 2.77 14.44
N THR A 105 -14.60 1.91 13.51
CA THR A 105 -15.26 2.37 12.29
C THR A 105 -16.63 3.00 12.53
N ASP A 106 -17.35 2.57 13.57
CA ASP A 106 -18.64 3.14 13.98
C ASP A 106 -18.44 4.53 14.59
N PHE A 107 -17.42 4.69 15.43
CA PHE A 107 -17.05 6.00 15.99
C PHE A 107 -16.69 7.01 14.89
N PHE A 108 -15.94 6.58 13.87
CA PHE A 108 -15.56 7.42 12.74
C PHE A 108 -16.56 7.40 11.57
N GLN A 109 -17.79 6.92 11.78
CA GLN A 109 -18.82 6.85 10.73
C GLN A 109 -19.07 8.18 10.00
N PRO A 110 -19.11 9.36 10.66
CA PRO A 110 -19.31 10.64 9.98
C PRO A 110 -18.23 10.96 8.94
N ILE A 111 -17.01 10.45 9.16
CA ILE A 111 -15.85 10.67 8.29
C ILE A 111 -15.72 9.56 7.25
N LEU A 112 -15.83 8.30 7.68
CA LEU A 112 -15.64 7.13 6.81
C LEU A 112 -16.84 6.85 5.90
N ARG A 113 -18.02 7.37 6.25
CA ARG A 113 -19.29 7.15 5.52
C ARG A 113 -19.49 5.68 5.15
N LYS A 114 -19.25 4.80 6.12
CA LYS A 114 -19.41 3.35 5.95
C LYS A 114 -20.83 3.04 5.45
N ILE A 115 -20.93 2.26 4.39
CA ILE A 115 -22.20 1.73 3.87
C ILE A 115 -22.22 0.23 4.12
N GLY A 116 -23.36 -0.29 4.53
CA GLY A 116 -23.49 -1.71 4.80
C GLY A 116 -24.93 -2.13 4.97
N HIS A 117 -25.14 -3.44 4.88
CA HIS A 117 -26.39 -4.08 5.22
C HIS A 117 -26.21 -4.87 6.50
N SER A 118 -27.02 -4.55 7.52
CA SER A 118 -27.11 -5.32 8.75
C SER A 118 -28.51 -5.91 8.85
N PRO A 119 -28.66 -7.25 8.85
CA PRO A 119 -29.96 -7.88 8.97
C PRO A 119 -30.47 -7.70 10.39
N VAL A 120 -31.75 -7.36 10.54
CA VAL A 120 -32.43 -7.39 11.83
C VAL A 120 -32.88 -8.82 12.08
N ILE A 121 -32.36 -9.45 13.14
CA ILE A 121 -32.71 -10.82 13.52
C ILE A 121 -33.65 -10.76 14.72
N THR A 122 -34.90 -11.20 14.55
CA THR A 122 -35.94 -11.20 15.59
C THR A 122 -36.31 -12.59 16.09
N GLU A 123 -35.95 -13.64 15.34
CA GLU A 123 -36.22 -15.03 15.66
C GLU A 123 -35.01 -15.71 16.32
N TYR A 124 -35.24 -16.75 17.14
CA TYR A 124 -34.17 -17.50 17.79
C TYR A 124 -33.38 -18.40 16.82
N PHE A 125 -34.04 -18.91 15.79
CA PHE A 125 -33.43 -19.76 14.75
C PHE A 125 -33.74 -19.17 13.37
N PRO A 126 -33.19 -17.99 13.05
CA PRO A 126 -33.44 -17.33 11.78
C PRO A 126 -32.93 -18.19 10.63
N GLY A 127 -33.53 -18.01 9.45
CA GLY A 127 -32.98 -18.53 8.21
C GLY A 127 -31.65 -17.89 7.82
N LYS A 128 -31.31 -17.91 6.53
CA LYS A 128 -30.07 -17.30 6.04
C LYS A 128 -30.09 -15.78 6.23
N ALA A 129 -29.13 -15.26 6.97
CA ALA A 129 -28.88 -13.82 7.10
C ALA A 129 -27.48 -13.47 6.56
N SER A 130 -27.32 -12.28 5.99
CA SER A 130 -26.04 -11.80 5.47
C SER A 130 -25.75 -10.40 5.97
N PHE A 131 -24.55 -10.20 6.51
CA PHE A 131 -24.02 -8.89 6.90
C PHE A 131 -22.95 -8.45 5.89
N SER A 132 -23.00 -7.19 5.47
CA SER A 132 -21.95 -6.56 4.68
C SER A 132 -21.65 -5.17 5.20
N ALA A 133 -20.38 -4.80 5.23
CA ALA A 133 -19.94 -3.48 5.64
C ALA A 133 -18.73 -3.08 4.80
N GLU A 134 -18.82 -1.94 4.14
CA GLU A 134 -17.79 -1.40 3.26
C GLU A 134 -17.48 0.04 3.67
N ALA A 135 -16.20 0.29 3.95
CA ALA A 135 -15.72 1.65 4.18
C ALA A 135 -15.58 2.36 2.84
N GLN A 136 -16.17 3.56 2.72
CA GLN A 136 -16.02 4.32 1.50
C GLN A 136 -14.65 5.01 1.46
N ALA A 137 -14.04 5.04 0.27
CA ALA A 137 -12.90 5.89 0.01
C ALA A 137 -13.36 7.36 -0.17
N VAL A 138 -13.83 7.99 0.91
CA VAL A 138 -14.51 9.31 0.87
C VAL A 138 -13.65 10.37 0.20
N PHE A 139 -12.37 10.47 0.55
CA PHE A 139 -11.45 11.42 -0.08
C PHE A 139 -11.21 11.10 -1.56
N TYR A 140 -11.07 9.81 -1.90
CA TYR A 140 -10.91 9.40 -3.30
C TYR A 140 -12.12 9.82 -4.13
N ASN A 141 -13.32 9.46 -3.69
CA ASN A 141 -14.56 9.72 -4.42
C ASN A 141 -14.95 11.21 -4.44
N SER A 142 -14.70 11.94 -3.34
CA SER A 142 -15.20 13.33 -3.18
C SER A 142 -14.17 14.39 -3.54
N VAL A 143 -12.87 14.09 -3.52
CA VAL A 143 -11.80 15.07 -3.76
C VAL A 143 -10.96 14.66 -4.97
N TYR A 144 -10.33 13.49 -4.92
CA TYR A 144 -9.37 13.11 -5.96
C TYR A 144 -10.04 12.83 -7.31
N LEU A 145 -11.15 12.08 -7.32
CA LEU A 145 -11.88 11.75 -8.54
C LEU A 145 -12.42 13.00 -9.26
N PRO A 146 -13.13 13.94 -8.60
CA PRO A 146 -13.59 15.15 -9.26
C PRO A 146 -12.43 16.10 -9.63
N ALA A 147 -11.39 16.22 -8.80
CA ALA A 147 -10.22 17.03 -9.15
C ALA A 147 -9.50 16.50 -10.39
N ALA A 148 -9.31 15.17 -10.48
CA ALA A 148 -8.73 14.52 -11.65
C ALA A 148 -9.62 14.71 -12.88
N ALA A 149 -10.94 14.59 -12.75
CA ALA A 149 -11.88 14.84 -13.85
C ALA A 149 -11.80 16.30 -14.33
N ARG A 150 -11.70 17.27 -13.42
CA ARG A 150 -11.51 18.70 -13.74
C ARG A 150 -10.18 18.95 -14.44
N LEU A 151 -9.08 18.42 -13.91
CA LEU A 151 -7.76 18.52 -14.56
C LEU A 151 -7.81 17.95 -15.97
N ARG A 152 -8.44 16.78 -16.14
CA ARG A 152 -8.60 16.14 -17.44
C ARG A 152 -9.37 17.05 -18.41
N THR A 153 -10.47 17.65 -17.98
CA THR A 153 -11.24 18.59 -18.83
C THR A 153 -10.42 19.81 -19.22
N VAL A 154 -9.66 20.39 -18.29
CA VAL A 154 -8.75 21.51 -18.57
C VAL A 154 -7.65 21.09 -19.55
N ALA A 155 -7.00 19.96 -19.31
CA ALA A 155 -5.97 19.42 -20.20
C ALA A 155 -6.52 19.18 -21.62
N TYR A 156 -7.72 18.61 -21.76
CA TYR A 156 -8.38 18.46 -23.06
C TYR A 156 -8.69 19.81 -23.71
N ARG A 157 -9.08 20.83 -22.95
CA ARG A 157 -9.30 22.18 -23.49
C ARG A 157 -8.02 22.78 -24.06
N PHE A 158 -6.87 22.53 -23.43
CA PHE A 158 -5.56 22.97 -23.88
C PHE A 158 -4.88 22.02 -24.89
N SER A 159 -5.51 20.89 -25.24
CA SER A 159 -4.97 19.94 -26.22
C SER A 159 -4.74 20.54 -27.62
N TRP A 160 -5.43 21.64 -27.94
CA TRP A 160 -5.21 22.40 -29.18
C TRP A 160 -3.78 22.97 -29.31
N ILE A 161 -3.09 23.23 -28.19
CA ILE A 161 -1.70 23.71 -28.16
C ILE A 161 -0.73 22.65 -28.72
N GLN A 162 -1.09 21.37 -28.62
CA GLN A 162 -0.28 20.25 -29.11
C GLN A 162 -0.63 19.82 -30.54
N HIS A 163 -1.50 20.55 -31.25
CA HIS A 163 -1.78 20.24 -32.65
C HIS A 163 -0.51 20.53 -33.46
N GLY A 164 0.05 19.52 -34.12
CA GLY A 164 1.37 19.45 -34.76
C GLY A 164 1.70 20.47 -35.88
N ARG A 165 1.30 21.73 -35.73
CA ARG A 165 1.62 22.85 -36.59
C ARG A 165 2.89 23.53 -36.09
N LEU A 166 4.00 23.25 -36.76
CA LEU A 166 5.33 23.82 -36.50
C LEU A 166 5.32 25.34 -36.28
N GLN A 167 4.48 26.08 -37.01
CA GLN A 167 4.34 27.54 -36.90
C GLN A 167 3.98 28.01 -35.47
N ILE A 168 3.12 27.27 -34.77
CA ILE A 168 2.69 27.61 -33.41
C ILE A 168 3.85 27.44 -32.41
N TYR A 169 4.67 26.40 -32.58
CA TYR A 169 5.86 26.17 -31.76
C TYR A 169 6.89 27.28 -31.93
N ILE A 170 7.14 27.69 -33.18
CA ILE A 170 8.08 28.79 -33.48
C ILE A 170 7.61 30.09 -32.83
N LEU A 171 6.31 30.39 -32.91
CA LEU A 171 5.72 31.57 -32.26
C LEU A 171 5.93 31.54 -30.74
N TYR A 172 5.70 30.40 -30.07
CA TYR A 172 5.93 30.28 -28.62
C TYR A 172 7.39 30.51 -28.23
N ILE A 173 8.35 30.02 -29.02
CA ILE A 173 9.78 30.25 -28.76
C ILE A 173 10.09 31.75 -28.84
N VAL A 174 9.68 32.43 -29.91
CA VAL A 174 9.94 33.87 -30.10
C VAL A 174 9.31 34.69 -28.98
N VAL A 175 8.05 34.44 -28.63
CA VAL A 175 7.34 35.17 -27.55
C VAL A 175 8.03 34.93 -26.20
N THR A 176 8.43 33.70 -25.90
CA THR A 176 9.13 33.37 -24.64
C THR A 176 10.49 34.09 -24.58
N LEU A 177 11.24 34.14 -25.68
CA LEU A 177 12.51 34.87 -25.76
C LEU A 177 12.32 36.37 -25.54
N LEU A 178 11.29 36.98 -26.14
CA LEU A 178 10.98 38.39 -25.92
C LEU A 178 10.59 38.68 -24.47
N LEU A 179 9.76 37.83 -23.84
CA LEU A 179 9.39 37.97 -22.44
C LEU A 179 10.60 37.86 -21.50
N LEU A 180 11.48 36.89 -21.74
CA LEU A 180 12.71 36.74 -20.96
C LEU A 180 13.67 37.93 -21.16
N LEU A 181 13.76 38.46 -22.38
CA LEU A 181 14.56 39.64 -22.67
C LEU A 181 14.02 40.87 -21.94
N LEU A 182 12.70 41.09 -21.97
CA LEU A 182 12.04 42.19 -21.26
C LEU A 182 12.13 42.04 -19.74
N TRP A 183 12.07 40.82 -19.21
CA TRP A 183 12.24 40.57 -17.78
C TRP A 183 13.66 40.91 -17.29
N LYS A 184 14.66 40.68 -18.14
CA LYS A 184 16.07 40.91 -17.81
C LYS A 184 16.51 42.37 -18.02
N LEU A 185 15.76 43.15 -18.79
CA LEU A 185 16.00 44.57 -19.05
C LEU A 185 15.49 45.41 -17.88
#